data_AF-A0A1Q2CJQ4-F1
#
_entry.id   AF-A0A1Q2CJQ4-F1
#
_cell.length_a   1.000
_cell.length_b   1.000
_cell.length_c   1.000
_cell.angle_alpha   90.00
_cell.angle_beta   90.00
_cell.angle_gamma   90.00
#
_symmetry.space_group_name_H-M   'P 1'
#
loop_
_entity.id
_entity.type
_entity.pdbx_description
1 polymer ?
#
loop_
_entity_poly.entity_id
_entity_poly.type
_entity_poly.pdbx_seq_one_letter_code
_entity_poly.pdbx_strand_id
1 'polypeptide(L)'
;MWRADTAQIGDRSLPLVVASLENLDRIALLPAGTRLPSADEMRVSSTGPAALPIPSGAGTLQVTLGARAFLDPWQAAQLASTPRQWALNGESEVTAAKGAELLQDYLTPASASVTLLLRDTVTGLSYQLSTESVTVTPGPITLDDPVTTAVQPDASASATFDLELPGNVGLVLDGVRFDLSDSASGLRSVDYTISLAAGGAPLLGAATANWSSGTAYPADQFRGYDALMEDALPPTLREFTVDGTDGIQGTYLEVNAPPLPRSVIDPSSATWSLTTRMNPGEGGQSTANIWVGPGLAFTGYDPGGVYQAPERPRPRVPVAVTAETSEATTLTVGDEVEIDAFGGRIPGVIAAVTDVIPGVPGDQGALIDASALAQTYTSKGQTMPWPDELWAGIDGDPQAVRAAAADLPTVNSVSVVGDRAGGGTAEVAASALWVAAGCALVLALAGLAASAATTASSRRPEVAVLRALGMTPSAQARSRAIESGGVLVLATALGVASGWAVGWLVVRPVALSAIQQDPSFQVALRYDWRPWLILLAVGALGAACIVAWQAVTVRRQALETAYREEVR
;
A
#
# COMPACT_ATOMS: atom_id res chain seq x y z
N MET A 1 3.43 3.18 0.80
CA MET A 1 2.54 3.35 -0.37
C MET A 1 2.89 2.24 -1.34
N TRP A 2 1.89 1.53 -1.86
CA TRP A 2 2.07 0.53 -2.91
C TRP A 2 1.52 1.09 -4.21
N ARG A 3 2.19 0.77 -5.31
CA ARG A 3 1.85 1.29 -6.63
C ARG A 3 1.74 0.16 -7.63
N ALA A 4 0.69 0.20 -8.43
CA ALA A 4 0.56 -0.61 -9.63
C ALA A 4 0.29 0.34 -10.80
N ASP A 5 1.33 0.65 -11.58
CA ASP A 5 1.21 1.60 -12.70
C ASP A 5 0.29 1.09 -13.83
N THR A 6 0.00 -0.23 -13.87
CA THR A 6 -0.84 -0.88 -14.87
C THR A 6 -1.89 -1.81 -14.25
N ALA A 7 -2.67 -1.30 -13.29
CA ALA A 7 -3.82 -2.04 -12.78
C ALA A 7 -4.94 -2.07 -13.84
N GLN A 8 -5.67 -3.19 -13.91
CA GLN A 8 -6.82 -3.30 -14.82
C GLN A 8 -8.13 -3.15 -14.08
N ILE A 9 -8.99 -2.27 -14.58
CA ILE A 9 -10.40 -2.13 -14.19
C ILE A 9 -11.24 -2.33 -15.44
N GLY A 10 -11.90 -3.49 -15.53
CA GLY A 10 -12.55 -3.91 -16.78
C GLY A 10 -11.53 -4.09 -17.91
N ASP A 11 -11.69 -3.35 -19.01
CA ASP A 11 -10.78 -3.34 -20.16
C ASP A 11 -9.75 -2.19 -20.12
N ARG A 12 -9.75 -1.37 -19.05
CA ARG A 12 -8.89 -0.20 -18.92
C ARG A 12 -7.69 -0.47 -18.03
N SER A 13 -6.51 -0.09 -18.52
CA SER A 13 -5.28 -0.03 -17.72
C SER A 13 -5.13 1.37 -17.13
N LEU A 14 -4.98 1.46 -15.82
CA LEU A 14 -4.79 2.72 -15.10
C LEU A 14 -3.88 2.54 -13.88
N PRO A 15 -3.21 3.60 -13.41
CA PRO A 15 -2.42 3.56 -12.20
C PRO A 15 -3.30 3.41 -10.96
N LEU A 16 -2.94 2.47 -10.10
CA LEU A 16 -3.56 2.22 -8.80
C LEU A 16 -2.57 2.53 -7.69
N VAL A 17 -3.02 3.30 -6.71
CA VAL A 17 -2.30 3.56 -5.46
C VAL A 17 -3.01 2.88 -4.30
N VAL A 18 -2.23 2.24 -3.45
CA VAL A 18 -2.69 1.75 -2.15
C VAL A 18 -1.91 2.47 -1.06
N ALA A 19 -2.62 3.10 -0.14
CA ALA A 19 -2.00 3.87 0.94
C ALA A 19 -2.89 3.90 2.17
N SER A 20 -2.30 4.17 3.34
CA SER A 20 -3.07 4.55 4.53
C SER A 20 -3.69 5.92 4.28
N LEU A 21 -5.01 5.98 4.14
CA LEU A 21 -5.70 7.24 3.83
C LEU A 21 -5.53 8.28 4.93
N GLU A 22 -5.53 7.84 6.20
CA GLU A 22 -5.33 8.72 7.35
C GLU A 22 -3.95 9.40 7.32
N ASN A 23 -2.90 8.66 6.96
CA ASN A 23 -1.57 9.23 6.82
C ASN A 23 -1.41 10.02 5.53
N LEU A 24 -2.00 9.54 4.43
CA LEU A 24 -1.89 10.18 3.13
C LEU A 24 -2.46 11.60 3.16
N ASP A 25 -3.61 11.80 3.80
CA ASP A 25 -4.24 13.13 3.95
C ASP A 25 -3.36 14.11 4.75
N ARG A 26 -2.57 13.61 5.71
CA ARG A 26 -1.66 14.43 6.52
C ARG A 26 -0.39 14.84 5.78
N ILE A 27 0.13 13.97 4.90
CA ILE A 27 1.44 14.15 4.26
C ILE A 27 1.34 14.64 2.82
N ALA A 28 0.22 14.42 2.14
CA ALA A 28 0.04 14.85 0.76
C ALA A 28 -0.27 16.35 0.69
N LEU A 29 0.50 17.06 -0.14
CA LEU A 29 0.18 18.44 -0.49
C LEU A 29 -0.88 18.44 -1.61
N LEU A 30 -2.13 18.66 -1.24
CA LEU A 30 -3.24 18.72 -2.18
C LEU A 30 -3.47 20.15 -2.70
N PRO A 31 -3.96 20.32 -3.94
CA PRO A 31 -4.45 21.61 -4.43
C PRO A 31 -5.49 22.26 -3.51
N ALA A 32 -5.56 23.59 -3.53
CA ALA A 32 -6.56 24.31 -2.73
C ALA A 32 -7.99 23.92 -3.17
N GLY A 33 -8.79 23.44 -2.22
CA GLY A 33 -10.19 23.07 -2.45
C GLY A 33 -10.41 21.61 -2.82
N THR A 34 -9.36 20.81 -3.03
CA THR A 34 -9.48 19.36 -3.17
C THR A 34 -9.28 18.67 -1.83
N ARG A 35 -9.88 17.48 -1.68
CA ARG A 35 -9.71 16.62 -0.51
C ARG A 35 -9.64 15.17 -0.97
N LEU A 36 -8.89 14.35 -0.26
CA LEU A 36 -8.99 12.91 -0.42
C LEU A 36 -10.34 12.42 0.15
N PRO A 37 -10.84 11.27 -0.31
CA PRO A 37 -11.94 10.57 0.36
C PRO A 37 -11.60 10.35 1.83
N SER A 38 -12.56 10.57 2.70
CA SER A 38 -12.36 10.33 4.12
C SER A 38 -12.13 8.84 4.40
N ALA A 39 -11.37 8.55 5.45
CA ALA A 39 -11.19 7.16 5.89
C ALA A 39 -12.53 6.48 6.19
N ASP A 40 -13.54 7.22 6.65
CA ASP A 40 -14.89 6.68 6.90
C ASP A 40 -15.64 6.31 5.63
N GLU A 41 -15.55 7.11 4.56
CA GLU A 41 -16.12 6.78 3.24
C GLU A 41 -15.42 5.55 2.63
N MET A 42 -14.15 5.35 2.95
CA MET A 42 -13.31 4.27 2.42
C MET A 42 -13.15 3.08 3.38
N ARG A 43 -13.86 3.06 4.51
CA ARG A 43 -13.88 1.93 5.44
C ARG A 43 -14.88 0.89 4.96
N VAL A 44 -14.44 -0.37 4.93
CA VAL A 44 -15.37 -1.49 4.79
C VAL A 44 -16.33 -1.44 5.97
N SER A 45 -17.63 -1.51 5.72
CA SER A 45 -18.60 -1.80 6.78
C SER A 45 -18.30 -3.20 7.32
N SER A 46 -17.45 -3.30 8.34
CA SER A 46 -16.97 -4.57 8.88
C SER A 46 -18.04 -5.20 9.77
N THR A 47 -19.07 -5.79 9.14
CA THR A 47 -19.95 -6.74 9.82
C THR A 47 -19.31 -8.13 9.98
N GLY A 48 -18.03 -8.28 9.57
CA GLY A 48 -17.29 -9.55 9.63
C GLY A 48 -16.50 -9.75 10.93
N PRO A 49 -15.98 -10.97 11.17
CA PRO A 49 -15.08 -11.26 12.27
C PRO A 49 -13.90 -10.27 12.27
N ALA A 50 -13.68 -9.57 13.38
CA ALA A 50 -12.64 -8.57 13.47
C ALA A 50 -11.28 -9.20 13.77
N ALA A 51 -10.22 -8.60 13.25
CA ALA A 51 -8.87 -8.83 13.73
C ALA A 51 -8.79 -8.51 15.24
N LEU A 52 -7.91 -9.20 15.95
CA LEU A 52 -7.83 -9.12 17.41
C LEU A 52 -6.85 -8.01 17.82
N PRO A 53 -7.28 -6.92 18.48
CA PRO A 53 -6.39 -5.83 18.86
C PRO A 53 -5.35 -6.29 19.89
N ILE A 54 -4.09 -5.91 19.66
CA ILE A 54 -3.02 -6.07 20.62
C ILE A 54 -3.04 -4.86 21.58
N PRO A 55 -3.00 -5.07 22.91
CA PRO A 55 -2.99 -3.97 23.87
C PRO A 55 -1.87 -2.96 23.59
N SER A 56 -2.22 -1.67 23.60
CA SER A 56 -1.25 -0.59 23.41
C SER A 56 -0.15 -0.64 24.48
N GLY A 57 1.11 -0.56 24.07
CA GLY A 57 2.27 -0.60 24.97
C GLY A 57 2.75 -2.00 25.34
N ALA A 58 2.14 -3.07 24.79
CA ALA A 58 2.76 -4.39 24.83
C ALA A 58 4.06 -4.37 24.01
N GLY A 59 5.19 -4.63 24.67
CA GLY A 59 6.49 -4.77 23.99
C GLY A 59 6.77 -6.20 23.51
N THR A 60 6.08 -7.18 24.08
CA THR A 60 6.25 -8.60 23.77
C THR A 60 4.91 -9.33 23.76
N LEU A 61 4.82 -10.40 22.96
CA LEU A 61 3.76 -11.40 23.01
C LEU A 61 4.33 -12.71 23.55
N GLN A 62 3.67 -13.25 24.56
CA GLN A 62 3.98 -14.58 25.05
C GLN A 62 3.13 -15.61 24.31
N VAL A 63 3.79 -16.58 23.68
CA VAL A 63 3.18 -17.69 22.94
C VAL A 63 3.51 -18.99 23.64
N THR A 64 2.51 -19.69 24.17
CA THR A 64 2.71 -21.05 24.66
C THR A 64 2.16 -22.03 23.64
N LEU A 65 3.05 -22.86 23.09
CA LEU A 65 2.73 -23.91 22.15
C LEU A 65 2.88 -25.27 22.86
N GLY A 66 1.87 -26.12 22.70
CA GLY A 66 1.87 -27.50 23.19
C GLY A 66 1.59 -28.45 22.04
N ALA A 67 2.10 -29.67 22.18
CA ALA A 67 1.82 -30.78 21.27
C ALA A 67 1.63 -32.05 22.09
N ARG A 68 0.58 -32.82 21.81
CA ARG A 68 0.31 -34.12 22.40
C ARG A 68 0.14 -35.15 21.30
N ALA A 69 1.04 -36.13 21.23
CA ALA A 69 0.89 -37.29 20.36
C ALA A 69 0.12 -38.38 21.10
N PHE A 70 -0.92 -38.90 20.48
CA PHE A 70 -1.79 -39.94 21.04
C PHE A 70 -2.32 -40.86 19.94
N LEU A 71 -2.88 -41.98 20.36
CA LEU A 71 -3.61 -42.88 19.48
C LEU A 71 -5.11 -42.72 19.72
N ASP A 72 -5.87 -42.42 18.68
CA ASP A 72 -7.33 -42.52 18.74
C ASP A 72 -7.78 -43.98 18.89
N PRO A 73 -9.07 -44.27 19.19
CA PRO A 73 -9.53 -45.64 19.42
C PRO A 73 -9.24 -46.60 18.27
N TRP A 74 -9.31 -46.16 17.01
CA TRP A 74 -9.04 -47.00 15.84
C TRP A 74 -7.54 -47.16 15.60
N GLN A 75 -6.74 -46.12 15.83
CA GLN A 75 -5.28 -46.19 15.78
C GLN A 75 -4.73 -47.13 16.85
N ALA A 76 -5.29 -47.09 18.07
CA ALA A 76 -4.96 -48.01 19.14
C ALA A 76 -5.35 -49.45 18.81
N ALA A 77 -6.54 -49.66 18.23
CA ALA A 77 -6.98 -50.98 17.77
C ALA A 77 -6.09 -51.53 16.63
N GLN A 78 -5.69 -50.67 15.68
CA GLN A 78 -4.76 -51.03 14.62
C GLN A 78 -3.41 -51.43 15.18
N LEU A 79 -2.83 -50.65 16.09
CA LEU A 79 -1.55 -50.97 16.74
C LEU A 79 -1.64 -52.29 17.50
N ALA A 80 -2.70 -52.49 18.29
CA ALA A 80 -2.93 -53.73 19.02
C ALA A 80 -3.12 -54.96 18.09
N SER A 81 -3.56 -54.75 16.84
CA SER A 81 -3.72 -55.80 15.84
C SER A 81 -2.42 -56.19 15.11
N THR A 82 -1.36 -55.38 15.23
CA THR A 82 -0.10 -55.58 14.51
C THR A 82 0.49 -56.99 14.69
N PRO A 83 0.51 -57.60 15.90
CA PRO A 83 1.06 -58.95 16.05
C PRO A 83 0.25 -60.01 15.29
N ARG A 84 -1.08 -59.85 15.22
CA ARG A 84 -1.96 -60.70 14.40
C ARG A 84 -1.68 -60.48 12.92
N GLN A 85 -1.46 -59.24 12.49
CA GLN A 85 -1.10 -58.90 11.12
C GLN A 85 0.22 -59.58 10.69
N TRP A 86 1.24 -59.58 11.55
CA TRP A 86 2.50 -60.29 11.32
C TRP A 86 2.27 -61.81 11.18
N ALA A 87 1.49 -62.42 12.07
CA ALA A 87 1.16 -63.84 11.99
C ALA A 87 0.42 -64.22 10.70
N LEU A 88 -0.52 -63.39 10.24
CA LEU A 88 -1.24 -63.58 8.97
C LEU A 88 -0.31 -63.52 7.75
N ASN A 89 0.77 -62.74 7.86
CA ASN A 89 1.81 -62.63 6.83
C ASN A 89 2.89 -63.72 6.93
N GLY A 90 2.71 -64.73 7.80
CA GLY A 90 3.64 -65.84 7.97
C GLY A 90 4.82 -65.56 8.91
N GLU A 91 4.81 -64.43 9.63
CA GLU A 91 5.82 -64.08 10.64
C GLU A 91 5.39 -64.62 12.02
N SER A 92 5.37 -65.94 12.19
CA SER A 92 4.78 -66.59 13.37
C SER A 92 5.57 -66.47 14.68
N GLU A 93 6.76 -65.86 14.66
CA GLU A 93 7.64 -65.70 15.84
C GLU A 93 8.36 -64.34 15.86
N VAL A 94 7.61 -63.24 15.79
CA VAL A 94 8.19 -61.89 15.98
C VAL A 94 8.52 -61.71 17.46
N THR A 95 9.81 -61.75 17.81
CA THR A 95 10.28 -61.39 19.15
C THR A 95 9.97 -59.93 19.47
N ALA A 96 9.88 -59.56 20.75
CA ALA A 96 9.70 -58.18 21.17
C ALA A 96 10.77 -57.23 20.57
N ALA A 97 12.01 -57.69 20.43
CA ALA A 97 13.08 -56.91 19.80
C ALA A 97 12.83 -56.64 18.31
N LYS A 98 12.40 -57.66 17.55
CA LYS A 98 12.07 -57.48 16.13
C LYS A 98 10.81 -56.66 15.94
N GLY A 99 9.80 -56.84 16.80
CA GLY A 99 8.59 -56.04 16.78
C GLY A 99 8.88 -54.56 17.06
N ALA A 100 9.76 -54.26 18.01
CA ALA A 100 10.19 -52.89 18.30
C ALA A 100 10.94 -52.25 17.11
N GLU A 101 11.77 -53.03 16.40
CA GLU A 101 12.43 -52.59 15.17
C GLU A 101 11.41 -52.25 14.07
N LEU A 102 10.42 -53.13 13.84
CA LEU A 102 9.36 -52.93 12.84
C LEU A 102 8.45 -51.73 13.15
N LEU A 103 8.32 -51.38 14.44
CA LEU A 103 7.49 -50.27 14.90
C LEU A 103 8.27 -48.97 15.14
N GLN A 104 9.58 -48.93 14.85
CA GLN A 104 10.41 -47.75 15.07
C GLN A 104 9.89 -46.51 14.31
N ASP A 105 9.29 -46.75 13.15
CA ASP A 105 8.65 -45.77 12.29
C ASP A 105 7.48 -45.01 12.96
N TYR A 106 6.77 -45.67 13.89
CA TYR A 106 5.71 -45.05 14.69
C TYR A 106 6.24 -44.09 15.77
N LEU A 107 7.55 -44.12 16.04
CA LEU A 107 8.22 -43.30 17.05
C LEU A 107 8.91 -42.07 16.47
N THR A 108 8.74 -41.80 15.17
CA THR A 108 9.23 -40.58 14.52
C THR A 108 8.66 -39.34 15.22
N PRO A 109 9.42 -38.26 15.43
CA PRO A 109 8.89 -37.07 16.07
C PRO A 109 7.92 -36.28 15.19
N ALA A 110 6.96 -35.60 15.82
CA ALA A 110 6.15 -34.56 15.18
C ALA A 110 6.59 -33.19 15.71
N SER A 111 6.72 -32.20 14.83
CA SER A 111 7.11 -30.85 15.19
C SER A 111 6.08 -29.83 14.72
N ALA A 112 5.88 -28.78 15.51
CA ALA A 112 5.08 -27.63 15.10
C ALA A 112 5.79 -26.34 15.49
N SER A 113 5.75 -25.35 14.62
CA SER A 113 5.98 -23.95 14.97
C SER A 113 4.76 -23.12 14.58
N VAL A 114 4.68 -21.91 15.13
CA VAL A 114 3.59 -20.99 14.83
C VAL A 114 4.13 -19.68 14.30
N THR A 115 3.50 -19.17 13.25
CA THR A 115 3.73 -17.81 12.73
C THR A 115 2.51 -16.94 13.01
N LEU A 116 2.68 -15.88 13.79
CA LEU A 116 1.67 -14.84 14.01
C LEU A 116 1.74 -13.81 12.89
N LEU A 117 0.57 -13.46 12.32
CA LEU A 117 0.46 -12.34 11.41
C LEU A 117 -0.14 -11.14 12.12
N LEU A 118 0.66 -10.11 12.23
CA LEU A 118 0.26 -8.84 12.82
C LEU A 118 0.11 -7.80 11.71
N ARG A 119 -0.80 -6.86 11.90
CA ARG A 119 -0.93 -5.69 11.04
C ARG A 119 -0.90 -4.41 11.87
N ASP A 120 -0.14 -3.43 11.40
CA ASP A 120 -0.24 -2.06 11.88
C ASP A 120 -1.56 -1.45 11.40
N THR A 121 -2.40 -1.10 12.37
CA THR A 121 -3.73 -0.52 12.19
C THR A 121 -3.72 0.81 11.44
N VAL A 122 -2.62 1.55 11.48
CA VAL A 122 -2.49 2.85 10.83
C VAL A 122 -1.95 2.69 9.41
N THR A 123 -0.83 1.98 9.25
CA THR A 123 -0.14 1.91 7.96
C THR A 123 -0.63 0.77 7.04
N GLY A 124 -1.27 -0.25 7.61
CA GLY A 124 -1.62 -1.48 6.92
C GLY A 124 -0.44 -2.44 6.73
N LEU A 125 0.76 -2.10 7.21
CA LEU A 125 1.94 -2.96 7.13
C LEU A 125 1.73 -4.26 7.89
N SER A 126 2.12 -5.36 7.28
CA SER A 126 2.04 -6.70 7.86
C SER A 126 3.40 -7.13 8.42
N TYR A 127 3.39 -7.79 9.57
CA TYR A 127 4.55 -8.36 10.23
C TYR A 127 4.30 -9.84 10.51
N GLN A 128 5.33 -10.67 10.30
CA GLN A 128 5.29 -12.08 10.63
C GLN A 128 6.26 -12.35 11.79
N LEU A 129 5.74 -12.90 12.89
CA LEU A 129 6.55 -13.30 14.04
C LEU A 129 6.42 -14.82 14.21
N SER A 130 7.53 -15.54 14.09
CA SER A 130 7.55 -17.01 14.19
C SER A 130 8.17 -17.47 15.50
N THR A 131 7.60 -18.52 16.09
CA THR A 131 8.20 -19.24 17.21
C THR A 131 9.26 -20.23 16.71
N GLU A 132 10.11 -20.72 17.61
CA GLU A 132 10.82 -21.97 17.36
C GLU A 132 9.83 -23.16 17.37
N SER A 133 10.30 -24.33 16.95
CA SER A 133 9.48 -25.54 16.88
C SER A 133 9.39 -26.26 18.22
N VAL A 134 8.20 -26.71 18.58
CA VAL A 134 7.96 -27.70 19.64
C VAL A 134 7.90 -29.08 19.01
N THR A 135 8.76 -29.99 19.47
CA THR A 135 8.82 -31.38 18.99
C THR A 135 8.26 -32.30 20.06
N VAL A 136 7.28 -33.13 19.68
CA VAL A 136 6.79 -34.24 20.50
C VAL A 136 7.27 -35.55 19.89
N THR A 137 7.97 -36.35 20.69
CA THR A 137 8.36 -37.71 20.33
C THR A 137 7.37 -38.67 20.98
N PRO A 138 6.68 -39.53 20.22
CA PRO A 138 5.78 -40.52 20.78
C PRO A 138 6.44 -41.39 21.85
N GLY A 139 5.66 -41.84 22.83
CA GLY A 139 6.14 -42.73 23.87
C GLY A 139 6.61 -44.07 23.30
N PRO A 140 7.53 -44.79 23.99
CA PRO A 140 7.99 -46.09 23.54
C PRO A 140 6.81 -47.08 23.48
N ILE A 141 6.74 -47.86 22.40
CA ILE A 141 5.75 -48.93 22.28
C ILE A 141 6.19 -50.09 23.16
N THR A 142 5.32 -50.49 24.07
CA THR A 142 5.53 -51.66 24.92
C THR A 142 4.90 -52.88 24.25
N LEU A 143 5.72 -53.92 24.09
CA LEU A 143 5.33 -55.22 23.58
C LEU A 143 5.50 -56.26 24.70
N ASP A 144 4.56 -57.19 24.82
CA ASP A 144 4.74 -58.41 25.61
C ASP A 144 5.61 -59.44 24.85
N ASP A 145 6.01 -60.51 25.54
CA ASP A 145 6.81 -61.59 24.96
C ASP A 145 6.20 -62.96 25.35
N PRO A 146 5.67 -63.76 24.39
CA PRO A 146 5.59 -63.48 22.95
C PRO A 146 4.67 -62.29 22.64
N VAL A 147 4.91 -61.61 21.52
CA VAL A 147 4.17 -60.39 21.17
C VAL A 147 2.71 -60.73 20.84
N THR A 148 1.81 -60.41 21.75
CA THR A 148 0.35 -60.52 21.60
C THR A 148 -0.36 -59.18 21.78
N THR A 149 0.30 -58.20 22.39
CA THR A 149 -0.23 -56.86 22.65
C THR A 149 0.82 -55.79 22.34
N ALA A 150 0.36 -54.65 21.83
CA ALA A 150 1.17 -53.47 21.59
C ALA A 150 0.44 -52.25 22.14
N VAL A 151 1.09 -51.51 23.04
CA VAL A 151 0.53 -50.31 23.68
C VAL A 151 1.52 -49.17 23.56
N GLN A 152 1.02 -47.99 23.17
CA GLN A 152 1.79 -46.75 23.15
C GLN A 152 1.16 -45.76 24.14
N PRO A 153 1.93 -45.26 25.11
CA PRO A 153 1.45 -44.17 25.97
C PRO A 153 1.49 -42.85 25.20
N ASP A 154 0.58 -41.94 25.56
CA ASP A 154 0.61 -40.57 25.07
C ASP A 154 1.93 -39.88 25.42
N ALA A 155 2.37 -39.00 24.52
CA ALA A 155 3.50 -38.12 24.76
C ALA A 155 3.06 -36.67 24.63
N SER A 156 3.68 -35.78 25.41
CA SER A 156 3.41 -34.35 25.32
C SER A 156 4.71 -33.54 25.41
N ALA A 157 4.71 -32.41 24.73
CA ALA A 157 5.76 -31.40 24.78
C ALA A 157 5.11 -30.03 24.81
N SER A 158 5.73 -29.07 25.49
CA SER A 158 5.28 -27.67 25.46
C SER A 158 6.48 -26.74 25.64
N ALA A 159 6.42 -25.59 24.97
CA ALA A 159 7.35 -24.50 25.15
C ALA A 159 6.61 -23.16 25.19
N THR A 160 7.23 -22.18 25.82
CA THR A 160 6.75 -20.79 25.85
C THR A 160 7.81 -19.90 25.22
N PHE A 161 7.37 -19.01 24.33
CA PHE A 161 8.21 -18.11 23.55
C PHE A 161 7.77 -16.68 23.81
N ASP A 162 8.73 -15.79 24.00
CA ASP A 162 8.49 -14.35 24.05
C ASP A 162 8.88 -13.74 22.70
N LEU A 163 7.91 -13.24 21.95
CA LEU A 163 8.09 -12.62 20.66
C LEU A 163 8.10 -11.10 20.82
N GLU A 164 9.17 -10.44 20.38
CA GLU A 164 9.25 -8.97 20.40
C GLU A 164 8.28 -8.35 19.39
N LEU A 165 7.51 -7.36 19.84
CA LEU A 165 6.59 -6.63 19.00
C LEU A 165 7.29 -5.48 18.26
N PRO A 166 6.91 -5.21 17.00
CA PRO A 166 7.49 -4.12 16.23
C PRO A 166 7.05 -2.75 16.77
N GLY A 167 7.87 -2.15 17.63
CA GLY A 167 7.72 -0.76 18.08
C GLY A 167 6.40 -0.42 18.81
N ASN A 168 6.22 0.85 19.16
CA ASN A 168 5.00 1.35 19.80
C ASN A 168 3.94 1.74 18.75
N VAL A 169 3.56 0.81 17.88
CA VAL A 169 2.49 1.01 16.89
C VAL A 169 1.21 0.29 17.33
N GLY A 170 0.05 0.74 16.84
CA GLY A 170 -1.21 0.06 17.09
C GLY A 170 -1.27 -1.20 16.25
N LEU A 171 -1.21 -2.38 16.88
CA LEU A 171 -1.18 -3.67 16.21
C LEU A 171 -2.50 -4.43 16.38
N VAL A 172 -2.88 -5.19 15.35
CA VAL A 172 -3.91 -6.22 15.42
C VAL A 172 -3.32 -7.56 14.98
N LEU A 173 -3.72 -8.64 15.63
CA LEU A 173 -3.49 -10.01 15.18
C LEU A 173 -4.53 -10.36 14.11
N ASP A 174 -4.03 -10.58 12.91
CA ASP A 174 -4.80 -10.90 11.72
C ASP A 174 -4.93 -12.40 11.49
N GLY A 175 -4.03 -13.21 12.04
CA GLY A 175 -4.08 -14.65 11.87
C GLY A 175 -2.91 -15.38 12.53
N VAL A 176 -3.04 -16.69 12.59
CA VAL A 176 -2.07 -17.63 13.14
C VAL A 176 -1.87 -18.75 12.12
N ARG A 177 -0.62 -18.97 11.72
CA ARG A 177 -0.22 -20.13 10.93
C ARG A 177 0.38 -21.19 11.82
N PHE A 178 -0.08 -22.42 11.67
CA PHE A 178 0.64 -23.59 12.14
C PHE A 178 1.50 -24.13 11.01
N ASP A 179 2.80 -24.21 11.23
CA ASP A 179 3.77 -24.84 10.34
C ASP A 179 4.08 -26.22 10.95
N LEU A 180 3.43 -27.26 10.43
CA LEU A 180 3.48 -28.62 10.94
C LEU A 180 4.43 -29.47 10.11
N SER A 181 5.26 -30.26 10.77
CA SER A 181 6.13 -31.25 10.14
C SER A 181 5.98 -32.57 10.86
N ASP A 182 5.62 -33.60 10.11
CA ASP A 182 5.53 -34.95 10.61
C ASP A 182 6.20 -35.93 9.63
N SER A 183 7.16 -36.70 10.13
CA SER A 183 7.83 -37.74 9.36
C SER A 183 7.27 -39.14 9.61
N ALA A 184 6.10 -39.26 10.21
CA ALA A 184 5.47 -40.53 10.51
C ALA A 184 4.98 -41.25 9.27
N SER A 185 5.52 -42.46 9.09
CA SER A 185 4.93 -43.54 8.30
C SER A 185 3.83 -44.30 9.07
N GLY A 186 3.52 -43.92 10.32
CA GLY A 186 2.53 -44.56 11.20
C GLY A 186 1.27 -43.73 11.45
N LEU A 187 0.16 -44.42 11.76
CA LEU A 187 -1.12 -43.83 12.15
C LEU A 187 -1.03 -43.22 13.55
N ARG A 188 -0.96 -41.90 13.66
CA ARG A 188 -1.09 -41.18 14.93
C ARG A 188 -1.93 -39.93 14.80
N SER A 189 -2.46 -39.49 15.94
CA SER A 189 -3.09 -38.19 16.09
C SER A 189 -2.18 -37.29 16.89
N VAL A 190 -2.11 -36.02 16.52
CA VAL A 190 -1.39 -35.00 17.27
C VAL A 190 -2.35 -33.85 17.56
N ASP A 191 -2.47 -33.50 18.84
CA ASP A 191 -3.22 -32.33 19.28
C ASP A 191 -2.24 -31.20 19.60
N TYR A 192 -2.32 -30.12 18.82
CA TYR A 192 -1.52 -28.93 19.01
C TYR A 192 -2.33 -27.88 19.74
N THR A 193 -1.79 -27.33 20.81
CA THR A 193 -2.45 -26.29 21.60
C THR A 193 -1.68 -24.98 21.53
N ILE A 194 -2.37 -23.85 21.38
CA ILE A 194 -1.73 -22.53 21.47
C ILE A 194 -2.51 -21.61 22.41
N SER A 195 -1.78 -20.90 23.28
CA SER A 195 -2.29 -19.72 23.98
C SER A 195 -1.41 -18.52 23.70
N LEU A 196 -2.04 -17.35 23.54
CA LEU A 196 -1.36 -16.06 23.37
C LEU A 196 -1.69 -15.13 24.52
N ALA A 197 -0.69 -14.44 25.05
CA ALA A 197 -0.87 -13.42 26.06
C ALA A 197 -0.04 -12.16 25.76
N ALA A 198 -0.60 -11.01 26.11
CA ALA A 198 0.10 -9.71 26.10
C ALA A 198 -0.01 -9.08 27.49
N GLY A 199 1.14 -8.72 28.09
CA GLY A 199 1.14 -8.18 29.46
C GLY A 199 0.54 -9.13 30.50
N GLY A 200 0.59 -10.45 30.27
CA GLY A 200 0.00 -11.47 31.13
C GLY A 200 -1.50 -11.70 30.96
N ALA A 201 -2.20 -10.92 30.12
CA ALA A 201 -3.61 -11.14 29.81
C ALA A 201 -3.77 -12.03 28.57
N PRO A 202 -4.64 -13.05 28.59
CA PRO A 202 -4.90 -13.89 27.43
C PRO A 202 -5.56 -13.05 26.32
N LEU A 203 -5.08 -13.23 25.09
CA LEU A 203 -5.61 -12.58 23.90
C LEU A 203 -6.70 -13.45 23.23
N LEU A 204 -6.49 -14.76 23.21
CA LEU A 204 -7.40 -15.72 22.57
C LEU A 204 -8.66 -15.96 23.41
N GLY A 205 -9.70 -16.51 22.77
CA GLY A 205 -10.94 -16.95 23.44
C GLY A 205 -12.18 -16.53 22.69
N ALA A 206 -13.14 -15.94 23.41
CA ALA A 206 -14.44 -15.55 22.83
C ALA A 206 -14.31 -14.60 21.63
N ALA A 207 -13.28 -13.73 21.61
CA ALA A 207 -13.02 -12.81 20.50
C ALA A 207 -12.58 -13.52 19.21
N THR A 208 -12.10 -14.77 19.32
CA THR A 208 -11.62 -15.58 18.20
C THR A 208 -12.52 -16.78 17.91
N ALA A 209 -13.65 -16.92 18.59
CA ALA A 209 -14.53 -18.09 18.48
C ALA A 209 -15.15 -18.28 17.08
N ASN A 210 -15.21 -17.23 16.28
CA ASN A 210 -15.68 -17.27 14.89
C ASN A 210 -14.53 -17.27 13.86
N TRP A 211 -13.28 -17.38 14.31
CA TRP A 211 -12.16 -17.58 13.41
C TRP A 211 -12.24 -19.00 12.84
N SER A 212 -11.72 -19.17 11.64
CA SER A 212 -11.78 -20.45 10.93
C SER A 212 -10.52 -20.67 10.11
N SER A 213 -10.41 -21.85 9.51
CA SER A 213 -9.31 -22.19 8.61
C SER A 213 -9.82 -22.53 7.22
N GLY A 214 -9.00 -22.26 6.21
CA GLY A 214 -9.25 -22.74 4.85
C GLY A 214 -9.09 -24.25 4.70
N THR A 215 -8.29 -24.88 5.57
CA THR A 215 -7.86 -26.29 5.44
C THR A 215 -8.20 -27.16 6.64
N ALA A 216 -8.27 -26.60 7.85
CA ALA A 216 -8.71 -27.31 9.04
C ALA A 216 -10.22 -27.17 9.26
N TYR A 217 -10.87 -28.30 9.53
CA TYR A 217 -12.30 -28.39 9.75
C TYR A 217 -12.71 -27.66 11.03
N PRO A 218 -13.77 -26.84 11.05
CA PRO A 218 -14.15 -26.09 12.24
C PRO A 218 -14.83 -26.99 13.27
N ALA A 219 -14.36 -26.96 14.52
CA ALA A 219 -14.80 -27.87 15.58
C ALA A 219 -16.28 -27.77 15.93
N ASP A 220 -16.88 -26.58 15.80
CA ASP A 220 -18.31 -26.34 16.07
C ASP A 220 -19.23 -27.10 15.10
N GLN A 221 -18.77 -27.36 13.87
CA GLN A 221 -19.47 -28.17 12.88
C GLN A 221 -19.08 -29.66 12.93
N PHE A 222 -18.07 -30.03 13.73
CA PHE A 222 -17.56 -31.40 13.80
C PHE A 222 -18.57 -32.40 14.39
N ARG A 223 -19.68 -31.92 14.99
CA ARG A 223 -20.76 -32.77 15.51
C ARG A 223 -21.34 -33.78 14.52
N GLY A 224 -21.31 -33.46 13.22
CA GLY A 224 -21.70 -34.42 12.18
C GLY A 224 -20.81 -35.67 12.15
N TYR A 225 -19.52 -35.51 12.47
CA TYR A 225 -18.56 -36.60 12.61
C TYR A 225 -18.66 -37.30 13.96
N ASP A 226 -19.06 -36.62 15.04
CA ASP A 226 -19.27 -37.27 16.34
C ASP A 226 -20.28 -38.43 16.23
N ALA A 227 -21.36 -38.25 15.47
CA ALA A 227 -22.33 -39.31 15.21
C ALA A 227 -21.73 -40.49 14.41
N LEU A 228 -20.92 -40.21 13.38
CA LEU A 228 -20.22 -41.24 12.61
C LEU A 228 -19.20 -42.01 13.46
N MET A 229 -18.54 -41.31 14.39
CA MET A 229 -17.63 -41.91 15.35
C MET A 229 -18.37 -42.79 16.36
N GLU A 230 -19.48 -42.32 16.91
CA GLU A 230 -20.32 -43.08 17.86
C GLU A 230 -20.88 -44.36 17.22
N ASP A 231 -21.38 -44.28 15.98
CA ASP A 231 -21.88 -45.44 15.23
C ASP A 231 -20.79 -46.47 14.90
N ALA A 232 -19.53 -46.02 14.79
CA ALA A 232 -18.38 -46.87 14.50
C ALA A 232 -17.72 -47.46 15.76
N LEU A 233 -18.19 -47.12 16.97
CA LEU A 233 -17.70 -47.70 18.21
C LEU A 233 -18.44 -48.99 18.59
N PRO A 234 -17.76 -49.97 19.21
CA PRO A 234 -16.32 -50.02 19.46
C PRO A 234 -15.52 -50.30 18.17
N PRO A 235 -14.21 -50.00 18.11
CA PRO A 235 -13.37 -50.33 16.97
C PRO A 235 -13.42 -51.84 16.68
N THR A 236 -13.66 -52.21 15.43
CA THR A 236 -13.69 -53.60 14.96
C THR A 236 -12.65 -53.79 13.86
N LEU A 237 -12.11 -55.02 13.79
CA LEU A 237 -11.14 -55.42 12.77
C LEU A 237 -11.81 -56.33 11.76
N ARG A 238 -11.59 -56.05 10.48
CA ARG A 238 -12.01 -56.90 9.37
C ARG A 238 -10.78 -57.38 8.61
N GLU A 239 -10.69 -58.69 8.41
CA GLU A 239 -9.72 -59.27 7.50
C GLU A 239 -10.18 -59.09 6.06
N PHE A 240 -9.27 -58.64 5.20
CA PHE A 240 -9.48 -58.58 3.76
C PHE A 240 -8.22 -59.04 3.04
N THR A 241 -8.40 -59.73 1.92
CA THR A 241 -7.29 -60.20 1.08
C THR A 241 -7.17 -59.28 -0.12
N VAL A 242 -5.96 -58.79 -0.35
CA VAL A 242 -5.62 -58.00 -1.54
C VAL A 242 -4.75 -58.86 -2.44
N ASP A 243 -5.18 -59.01 -3.69
CA ASP A 243 -4.36 -59.58 -4.75
C ASP A 243 -3.33 -58.53 -5.17
N GLY A 244 -2.06 -58.75 -4.82
CA GLY A 244 -0.94 -57.92 -5.27
C GLY A 244 -0.78 -58.00 -6.80
N THR A 245 -0.22 -56.94 -7.40
CA THR A 245 0.06 -56.88 -8.86
C THR A 245 1.05 -57.95 -9.34
N ASP A 246 1.79 -58.56 -8.42
CA ASP A 246 2.72 -59.67 -8.61
C ASP A 246 2.09 -61.06 -8.39
N GLY A 247 0.78 -61.12 -8.11
CA GLY A 247 0.06 -62.35 -7.81
C GLY A 247 0.25 -62.87 -6.38
N ILE A 248 0.91 -62.10 -5.51
CA ILE A 248 1.03 -62.42 -4.09
C ILE A 248 -0.24 -61.94 -3.38
N GLN A 249 -0.95 -62.86 -2.72
CA GLN A 249 -2.08 -62.53 -1.86
C GLN A 249 -1.59 -62.07 -0.49
N GLY A 250 -1.82 -60.80 -0.17
CA GLY A 250 -1.61 -60.26 1.17
C GLY A 250 -2.93 -60.25 1.93
N THR A 251 -2.94 -60.73 3.18
CA THR A 251 -4.09 -60.56 4.08
C THR A 251 -3.82 -59.37 4.97
N TYR A 252 -4.77 -58.43 5.05
CA TYR A 252 -4.65 -57.20 5.82
C TYR A 252 -5.81 -57.08 6.82
N LEU A 253 -5.54 -56.42 7.94
CA LEU A 253 -6.52 -56.02 8.94
C LEU A 253 -6.89 -54.55 8.73
N GLU A 254 -8.17 -54.30 8.49
CA GLU A 254 -8.75 -52.96 8.42
C GLU A 254 -9.58 -52.69 9.66
N VAL A 255 -9.39 -51.52 10.26
CA VAL A 255 -10.27 -50.99 11.31
C VAL A 255 -11.48 -50.31 10.67
N ASN A 256 -12.65 -50.42 11.29
CA ASN A 256 -13.88 -49.70 10.88
C ASN A 256 -13.84 -48.19 11.16
N ALA A 257 -12.69 -47.54 10.98
CA ALA A 257 -12.55 -46.10 11.22
C ALA A 257 -13.47 -45.33 10.25
N PRO A 258 -14.33 -44.42 10.76
CA PRO A 258 -15.12 -43.57 9.89
C PRO A 258 -14.17 -42.63 9.12
N PRO A 259 -14.55 -42.16 7.93
CA PRO A 259 -13.70 -41.26 7.18
C PRO A 259 -13.77 -39.88 7.84
N LEU A 260 -12.67 -39.45 8.48
CA LEU A 260 -12.60 -38.20 9.26
C LEU A 260 -11.80 -37.10 8.52
N PRO A 261 -12.08 -35.82 8.78
CA PRO A 261 -11.24 -34.72 8.34
C PRO A 261 -9.81 -34.88 8.86
N ARG A 262 -8.83 -34.50 8.03
CA ARG A 262 -7.39 -34.57 8.34
C ARG A 262 -7.01 -33.66 9.51
N SER A 263 -7.62 -32.48 9.61
CA SER A 263 -7.34 -31.52 10.68
C SER A 263 -8.62 -30.87 11.18
N VAL A 264 -8.71 -30.62 12.48
CA VAL A 264 -9.85 -29.98 13.16
C VAL A 264 -9.32 -28.86 14.05
N ILE A 265 -9.90 -27.66 13.95
CA ILE A 265 -9.50 -26.48 14.71
C ILE A 265 -10.64 -25.98 15.60
N ASP A 266 -10.34 -25.74 16.88
CA ASP A 266 -11.20 -25.04 17.84
C ASP A 266 -10.53 -23.76 18.33
N PRO A 267 -10.94 -22.57 17.83
CA PRO A 267 -10.42 -21.28 18.27
C PRO A 267 -11.28 -20.57 19.33
N SER A 268 -12.25 -21.27 19.93
CA SER A 268 -13.25 -20.67 20.84
C SER A 268 -12.77 -20.41 22.26
N SER A 269 -11.69 -21.08 22.66
CA SER A 269 -11.14 -21.05 24.02
C SER A 269 -9.86 -20.19 24.11
N ALA A 270 -9.44 -19.81 25.32
CA ALA A 270 -8.18 -19.09 25.54
C ALA A 270 -6.94 -19.91 25.15
N THR A 271 -7.11 -21.24 25.06
CA THR A 271 -6.16 -22.18 24.48
C THR A 271 -6.83 -22.82 23.28
N TRP A 272 -6.41 -22.47 22.07
CA TRP A 272 -6.90 -23.15 20.88
C TRP A 272 -6.40 -24.58 20.83
N SER A 273 -7.16 -25.46 20.20
CA SER A 273 -6.76 -26.85 19.91
C SER A 273 -6.86 -27.10 18.41
N LEU A 274 -5.80 -27.67 17.84
CA LEU A 274 -5.70 -28.14 16.47
C LEU A 274 -5.33 -29.62 16.50
N THR A 275 -6.30 -30.48 16.23
CA THR A 275 -6.06 -31.92 16.11
C THR A 275 -5.78 -32.28 14.66
N THR A 276 -4.64 -32.93 14.38
CA THR A 276 -4.30 -33.47 13.07
C THR A 276 -4.22 -34.99 13.11
N ARG A 277 -4.78 -35.63 12.08
CA ARG A 277 -4.77 -37.07 11.83
C ARG A 277 -4.04 -37.29 10.51
N MET A 278 -2.83 -37.83 10.57
CA MET A 278 -2.04 -38.13 9.37
C MET A 278 -2.21 -39.61 9.00
N ASN A 279 -2.44 -39.85 7.70
CA ASN A 279 -2.68 -41.18 7.15
C ASN A 279 -1.39 -41.72 6.50
N PRO A 280 -0.94 -42.93 6.84
CA PRO A 280 0.29 -43.56 6.33
C PRO A 280 0.32 -43.84 4.82
N GLY A 281 -0.77 -43.64 4.08
CA GLY A 281 -0.84 -43.93 2.64
C GLY A 281 -0.04 -42.98 1.72
N GLU A 282 0.36 -41.81 2.21
CA GLU A 282 1.18 -40.84 1.46
C GLU A 282 2.64 -40.93 1.97
N GLY A 283 3.36 -41.98 1.58
CA GLY A 283 4.75 -42.22 2.00
C GLY A 283 5.68 -41.04 1.71
N GLY A 284 5.94 -40.22 2.72
CA GLY A 284 6.82 -39.05 2.68
C GLY A 284 6.69 -38.18 3.94
N GLN A 285 7.65 -37.26 4.13
CA GLN A 285 7.50 -36.20 5.14
C GLN A 285 6.24 -35.38 4.80
N SER A 286 5.26 -35.37 5.72
CA SER A 286 4.09 -34.53 5.59
C SER A 286 4.41 -33.16 6.19
N THR A 287 4.32 -32.14 5.34
CA THR A 287 4.36 -30.74 5.80
C THR A 287 2.99 -30.15 5.57
N ALA A 288 2.41 -29.54 6.61
CA ALA A 288 1.10 -28.93 6.54
C ALA A 288 1.17 -27.50 7.08
N ASN A 289 0.71 -26.55 6.26
CA ASN A 289 0.58 -25.15 6.65
C ASN A 289 -0.91 -24.85 6.86
N ILE A 290 -1.30 -24.65 8.11
CA ILE A 290 -2.71 -24.43 8.49
C ILE A 290 -2.86 -22.99 8.95
N TRP A 291 -3.58 -22.20 8.16
CA TRP A 291 -3.88 -20.80 8.47
C TRP A 291 -5.22 -20.69 9.21
N VAL A 292 -5.23 -19.98 10.33
CA VAL A 292 -6.42 -19.70 11.15
C VAL A 292 -6.55 -18.20 11.33
N GLY A 293 -7.74 -17.66 11.12
CA GLY A 293 -7.95 -16.22 11.05
C GLY A 293 -9.41 -15.83 10.85
N PRO A 294 -9.71 -14.53 10.95
CA PRO A 294 -11.04 -14.01 10.70
C PRO A 294 -11.40 -14.14 9.21
N GLY A 295 -12.64 -14.52 8.94
CA GLY A 295 -13.22 -14.47 7.60
C GLY A 295 -12.82 -15.59 6.63
N LEU A 296 -11.87 -16.47 6.98
CA LEU A 296 -11.45 -17.59 6.12
C LEU A 296 -12.58 -18.60 5.90
N ALA A 297 -12.84 -18.99 4.65
CA ALA A 297 -13.81 -20.02 4.34
C ALA A 297 -13.13 -21.40 4.26
N PHE A 298 -13.71 -22.41 4.92
CA PHE A 298 -13.21 -23.78 4.82
C PHE A 298 -13.47 -24.34 3.42
N THR A 299 -12.40 -24.81 2.78
CA THR A 299 -12.43 -25.49 1.47
C THR A 299 -11.62 -26.79 1.52
N GLY A 300 -11.37 -27.30 2.73
CA GLY A 300 -10.54 -28.48 2.97
C GLY A 300 -11.26 -29.80 2.69
N TYR A 301 -10.62 -30.89 3.09
CA TYR A 301 -11.14 -32.25 2.91
C TYR A 301 -12.30 -32.53 3.89
N ASP A 302 -13.51 -32.73 3.34
CA ASP A 302 -14.73 -33.10 4.06
C ASP A 302 -15.26 -34.46 3.57
N PRO A 303 -14.69 -35.57 4.04
CA PRO A 303 -15.03 -36.91 3.54
C PRO A 303 -16.48 -37.31 3.74
N GLY A 304 -17.09 -36.87 4.83
CA GLY A 304 -18.49 -37.15 5.18
C GLY A 304 -19.49 -36.23 4.49
N GLY A 305 -19.04 -35.17 3.82
CA GLY A 305 -19.94 -34.17 3.21
C GLY A 305 -20.86 -33.50 4.21
N VAL A 306 -20.43 -33.40 5.48
CA VAL A 306 -21.25 -32.89 6.59
C VAL A 306 -21.06 -31.38 6.80
N TYR A 307 -20.04 -30.78 6.17
CA TYR A 307 -19.80 -29.34 6.27
C TYR A 307 -20.92 -28.54 5.60
N GLN A 308 -21.42 -27.55 6.33
CA GLN A 308 -22.36 -26.57 5.79
C GLN A 308 -21.66 -25.22 5.70
N ALA A 309 -21.27 -24.85 4.48
CA ALA A 309 -20.65 -23.57 4.21
C ALA A 309 -21.64 -22.45 4.58
N PRO A 310 -21.32 -21.60 5.57
CA PRO A 310 -22.15 -20.44 5.85
C PRO A 310 -22.11 -19.50 4.64
N GLU A 311 -23.26 -18.93 4.29
CA GLU A 311 -23.32 -17.88 3.27
C GLU A 311 -22.56 -16.65 3.80
N ARG A 312 -21.38 -16.39 3.24
CA ARG A 312 -20.54 -15.25 3.62
C ARG A 312 -20.44 -14.28 2.46
N PRO A 313 -20.73 -12.97 2.67
CA PRO A 313 -20.44 -11.96 1.68
C PRO A 313 -18.94 -12.00 1.36
N ARG A 314 -18.60 -11.96 0.06
CA ARG A 314 -17.20 -11.80 -0.33
C ARG A 314 -16.75 -10.41 0.15
N PRO A 315 -15.67 -10.30 0.94
CA PRO A 315 -15.17 -9.00 1.36
C PRO A 315 -14.80 -8.21 0.11
N ARG A 316 -15.37 -7.00 -0.02
CA ARG A 316 -15.09 -6.07 -1.10
C ARG A 316 -14.31 -4.89 -0.54
N VAL A 317 -13.30 -4.46 -1.28
CA VAL A 317 -12.47 -3.33 -0.90
C VAL A 317 -13.10 -2.04 -1.43
N PRO A 318 -13.28 -0.99 -0.61
CA PRO A 318 -13.67 0.34 -1.06
C PRO A 318 -12.60 0.92 -1.98
N VAL A 319 -13.03 1.40 -3.15
CA VAL A 319 -12.16 1.96 -4.18
C VAL A 319 -12.61 3.39 -4.44
N ALA A 320 -11.67 4.32 -4.42
CA ALA A 320 -11.87 5.66 -4.93
C ALA A 320 -11.28 5.74 -6.34
N VAL A 321 -11.99 6.35 -7.26
CA VAL A 321 -11.50 6.60 -8.63
C VAL A 321 -11.49 8.08 -8.93
N THR A 322 -10.67 8.53 -9.87
CA THR A 322 -10.75 9.92 -10.33
C THR A 322 -12.03 10.18 -11.13
N ALA A 323 -12.44 11.44 -11.27
CA ALA A 323 -13.58 11.83 -12.08
C ALA A 323 -13.45 11.34 -13.53
N GLU A 324 -12.29 11.50 -14.15
CA GLU A 324 -12.00 11.07 -15.51
C GLU A 324 -12.00 9.54 -15.65
N THR A 325 -11.60 8.80 -14.60
CA THR A 325 -11.74 7.34 -14.58
C THR A 325 -13.22 6.93 -14.48
N SER A 326 -13.99 7.58 -13.59
CA SER A 326 -15.44 7.34 -13.45
C SER A 326 -16.18 7.58 -14.77
N GLU A 327 -15.92 8.71 -15.45
CA GLU A 327 -16.51 9.01 -16.76
C GLU A 327 -16.10 8.01 -17.84
N ALA A 328 -14.82 7.65 -17.92
CA ALA A 328 -14.30 6.76 -18.97
C ALA A 328 -14.75 5.30 -18.81
N THR A 329 -15.07 4.88 -17.59
CA THR A 329 -15.53 3.51 -17.27
C THR A 329 -17.03 3.43 -17.00
N THR A 330 -17.73 4.58 -16.98
CA THR A 330 -19.13 4.70 -16.56
C THR A 330 -19.42 4.16 -15.15
N LEU A 331 -18.38 4.04 -14.31
CA LEU A 331 -18.49 3.56 -12.94
C LEU A 331 -18.94 4.69 -12.01
N THR A 332 -19.90 4.40 -11.15
CA THR A 332 -20.48 5.32 -10.17
C THR A 332 -20.37 4.75 -8.76
N VAL A 333 -20.55 5.61 -7.73
CA VAL A 333 -20.50 5.17 -6.34
C VAL A 333 -21.57 4.10 -6.07
N GLY A 334 -21.14 2.96 -5.52
CA GLY A 334 -21.97 1.78 -5.27
C GLY A 334 -21.75 0.65 -6.29
N ASP A 335 -21.13 0.92 -7.44
CA ASP A 335 -20.89 -0.10 -8.45
C ASP A 335 -19.81 -1.10 -7.99
N GLU A 336 -20.05 -2.38 -8.30
CA GLU A 336 -19.07 -3.44 -8.07
C GLU A 336 -18.01 -3.44 -9.15
N VAL A 337 -16.76 -3.68 -8.75
CA VAL A 337 -15.61 -3.69 -9.65
C VAL A 337 -14.69 -4.86 -9.32
N GLU A 338 -14.02 -5.41 -10.32
CA GLU A 338 -12.92 -6.34 -10.15
C GLU A 338 -11.65 -5.64 -10.65
N ILE A 339 -10.63 -5.58 -9.79
CA ILE A 339 -9.37 -4.91 -10.08
C ILE A 339 -8.28 -5.97 -10.16
N ASP A 340 -7.65 -6.11 -11.31
CA ASP A 340 -6.47 -6.98 -11.45
C ASP A 340 -5.20 -6.14 -11.17
N ALA A 341 -4.60 -6.35 -10.00
CA ALA A 341 -3.40 -5.64 -9.53
C ALA A 341 -2.62 -6.48 -8.52
N PHE A 342 -1.33 -6.18 -8.32
CA PHE A 342 -0.47 -6.87 -7.34
C PHE A 342 -0.48 -8.41 -7.48
N GLY A 343 -0.58 -8.90 -8.73
CA GLY A 343 -0.60 -10.34 -9.04
C GLY A 343 -1.89 -11.06 -8.69
N GLY A 344 -2.96 -10.35 -8.32
CA GLY A 344 -4.23 -10.95 -7.94
C GLY A 344 -5.44 -10.14 -8.38
N ARG A 345 -6.60 -10.76 -8.21
CA ARG A 345 -7.90 -10.12 -8.42
C ARG A 345 -8.47 -9.62 -7.10
N ILE A 346 -8.76 -8.33 -7.06
CA ILE A 346 -9.25 -7.60 -5.91
C ILE A 346 -10.72 -7.23 -6.16
N PRO A 347 -11.67 -7.93 -5.52
CA PRO A 347 -13.07 -7.54 -5.58
C PRO A 347 -13.26 -6.22 -4.83
N GLY A 348 -13.85 -5.24 -5.48
CA GLY A 348 -14.04 -3.90 -4.98
C GLY A 348 -15.46 -3.37 -5.13
N VAL A 349 -15.70 -2.23 -4.52
CA VAL A 349 -16.87 -1.39 -4.72
C VAL A 349 -16.42 0.05 -4.83
N ILE A 350 -16.96 0.80 -5.79
CA ILE A 350 -16.65 2.22 -5.91
C ILE A 350 -17.29 2.96 -4.74
N ALA A 351 -16.47 3.44 -3.82
CA ALA A 351 -16.92 4.10 -2.60
C ALA A 351 -16.89 5.62 -2.73
N ALA A 352 -15.99 6.15 -3.57
CA ALA A 352 -15.86 7.58 -3.79
C ALA A 352 -15.36 7.90 -5.20
N VAL A 353 -15.68 9.10 -5.66
CA VAL A 353 -15.04 9.74 -6.80
C VAL A 353 -14.26 10.94 -6.26
N THR A 354 -12.97 11.02 -6.56
CA THR A 354 -12.05 12.05 -6.08
C THR A 354 -11.50 12.88 -7.24
N ASP A 355 -11.13 14.13 -6.98
CA ASP A 355 -10.52 14.96 -8.03
C ASP A 355 -9.06 14.60 -8.28
N VAL A 356 -8.36 14.04 -7.27
CA VAL A 356 -6.92 13.79 -7.34
C VAL A 356 -6.51 12.58 -6.52
N ILE A 357 -5.48 11.89 -6.99
CA ILE A 357 -4.80 10.81 -6.25
C ILE A 357 -3.30 11.15 -6.19
N PRO A 358 -2.74 11.38 -5.00
CA PRO A 358 -1.31 11.64 -4.85
C PRO A 358 -0.45 10.49 -5.41
N GLY A 359 0.61 10.83 -6.13
CA GLY A 359 1.55 9.86 -6.71
C GLY A 359 1.12 9.27 -8.05
N VAL A 360 -0.11 9.55 -8.51
CA VAL A 360 -0.60 9.12 -9.83
C VAL A 360 -0.27 10.19 -10.89
N PRO A 361 0.39 9.82 -12.00
CA PRO A 361 0.50 10.69 -13.18
C PRO A 361 -0.79 10.65 -14.01
N GLY A 362 -1.13 11.77 -14.66
CA GLY A 362 -2.37 11.98 -15.40
C GLY A 362 -3.64 12.15 -14.55
N ASP A 363 -4.78 12.23 -15.24
CA ASP A 363 -6.09 12.50 -14.65
C ASP A 363 -6.86 11.21 -14.32
N GLN A 364 -6.36 10.04 -14.74
CA GLN A 364 -6.99 8.74 -14.52
C GLN A 364 -6.24 7.94 -13.46
N GLY A 365 -6.95 7.47 -12.43
CA GLY A 365 -6.36 6.63 -11.40
C GLY A 365 -7.38 6.03 -10.44
N ALA A 366 -6.89 5.09 -9.64
CA ALA A 366 -7.64 4.48 -8.55
C ALA A 366 -6.83 4.51 -7.24
N LEU A 367 -7.54 4.59 -6.11
CA LEU A 367 -7.00 4.66 -4.77
C LEU A 367 -7.74 3.67 -3.87
N ILE A 368 -6.98 2.88 -3.14
CA ILE A 368 -7.48 1.90 -2.17
C ILE A 368 -6.83 2.17 -0.81
N ASP A 369 -7.60 2.01 0.27
CA ASP A 369 -7.04 2.02 1.61
C ASP A 369 -6.22 0.76 1.89
N ALA A 370 -4.98 0.94 2.35
CA ALA A 370 -4.05 -0.16 2.63
C ALA A 370 -4.56 -1.12 3.69
N SER A 371 -5.25 -0.62 4.74
CA SER A 371 -5.77 -1.48 5.80
C SER A 371 -6.93 -2.35 5.29
N ALA A 372 -7.80 -1.81 4.42
CA ALA A 372 -8.89 -2.54 3.80
C ALA A 372 -8.38 -3.63 2.83
N LEU A 373 -7.36 -3.31 2.03
CA LEU A 373 -6.75 -4.30 1.13
C LEU A 373 -6.04 -5.40 1.93
N ALA A 374 -5.28 -5.03 2.96
CA ALA A 374 -4.60 -5.99 3.82
C ALA A 374 -5.59 -6.97 4.47
N GLN A 375 -6.76 -6.52 4.92
CA GLN A 375 -7.81 -7.40 5.46
C GLN A 375 -8.26 -8.44 4.43
N THR A 376 -8.37 -8.02 3.17
CA THR A 376 -8.78 -8.91 2.07
C THR A 376 -7.70 -9.95 1.76
N TYR A 377 -6.42 -9.56 1.79
CA TYR A 377 -5.30 -10.50 1.66
C TYR A 377 -5.27 -11.52 2.82
N THR A 378 -5.44 -11.06 4.05
CA THR A 378 -5.50 -11.92 5.24
C THR A 378 -6.64 -12.94 5.15
N SER A 379 -7.81 -12.54 4.64
CA SER A 379 -8.95 -13.46 4.42
C SER A 379 -8.69 -14.56 3.39
N LYS A 380 -7.60 -14.43 2.60
CA LYS A 380 -7.11 -15.44 1.65
C LYS A 380 -5.86 -16.18 2.16
N GLY A 381 -5.44 -15.94 3.41
CA GLY A 381 -4.20 -16.48 3.96
C GLY A 381 -2.93 -15.90 3.33
N GLN A 382 -3.00 -14.68 2.81
CA GLN A 382 -1.91 -13.97 2.16
C GLN A 382 -1.54 -12.71 2.93
N THR A 383 -0.31 -12.22 2.75
CA THR A 383 0.14 -10.93 3.27
C THR A 383 0.28 -9.92 2.15
N MET A 384 0.11 -8.64 2.45
CA MET A 384 0.48 -7.61 1.48
C MET A 384 1.99 -7.68 1.18
N PRO A 385 2.40 -7.37 -0.06
CA PRO A 385 3.83 -7.21 -0.38
C PRO A 385 4.43 -6.02 0.40
N TRP A 386 5.74 -5.84 0.33
CA TRP A 386 6.37 -4.62 0.84
C TRP A 386 5.98 -3.40 -0.03
N PRO A 387 5.82 -2.21 0.56
CA PRO A 387 5.53 -0.98 -0.20
C PRO A 387 6.67 -0.57 -1.13
N ASP A 388 6.32 -0.01 -2.28
CA ASP A 388 7.28 0.52 -3.26
C ASP A 388 7.88 1.86 -2.82
N GLU A 389 7.08 2.67 -2.10
CA GLU A 389 7.46 4.02 -1.69
C GLU A 389 7.11 4.29 -0.22
N LEU A 390 8.00 5.01 0.46
CA LEU A 390 7.80 5.55 1.81
C LEU A 390 7.64 7.06 1.72
N TRP A 391 6.50 7.56 2.21
CA TRP A 391 6.18 8.97 2.22
C TRP A 391 6.20 9.46 3.66
N ALA A 392 6.85 10.59 3.89
CA ALA A 392 6.96 11.20 5.20
C ALA A 392 6.79 12.72 5.09
N GLY A 393 6.01 13.29 6.02
CA GLY A 393 6.11 14.71 6.32
C GLY A 393 7.47 14.99 6.95
N ILE A 394 8.09 16.11 6.60
CA ILE A 394 9.39 16.51 7.11
C ILE A 394 9.27 17.73 8.01
N ASP A 395 9.90 17.66 9.18
CA ASP A 395 10.16 18.80 10.05
C ASP A 395 11.63 19.18 9.93
N GLY A 396 11.93 20.45 9.64
CA GLY A 396 13.30 20.96 9.55
C GLY A 396 13.86 21.05 8.12
N ASP A 397 15.18 20.88 7.97
CA ASP A 397 15.90 21.09 6.70
C ASP A 397 15.72 19.88 5.74
N PRO A 398 15.08 20.07 4.56
CA PRO A 398 14.91 19.04 3.55
C PRO A 398 16.18 18.29 3.14
N GLN A 399 17.32 18.99 3.06
CA GLN A 399 18.58 18.39 2.58
C GLN A 399 19.22 17.50 3.65
N ALA A 400 19.15 17.90 4.92
CA ALA A 400 19.59 17.07 6.03
C ALA A 400 18.76 15.79 6.15
N VAL A 401 17.42 15.89 6.01
CA VAL A 401 16.53 14.72 6.01
C VAL A 401 16.82 13.82 4.82
N ARG A 402 17.05 14.39 3.62
CA ARG A 402 17.43 13.64 2.42
C ARG A 402 18.69 12.80 2.66
N ALA A 403 19.74 13.40 3.22
CA ALA A 403 21.00 12.72 3.49
C ALA A 403 20.81 11.58 4.50
N ALA A 404 20.13 11.85 5.61
CA ALA A 404 19.87 10.83 6.64
C ALA A 404 19.01 9.66 6.10
N ALA A 405 18.01 9.95 5.28
CA ALA A 405 17.17 8.92 4.66
C ALA A 405 17.92 8.11 3.60
N ALA A 406 18.86 8.71 2.87
CA ALA A 406 19.67 8.03 1.86
C ALA A 406 20.68 7.05 2.48
N ASP A 407 21.08 7.26 3.73
CA ASP A 407 21.96 6.36 4.48
C ASP A 407 21.23 5.12 5.04
N LEU A 408 19.90 5.03 4.90
CA LEU A 408 19.14 3.87 5.36
C LEU A 408 19.37 2.65 4.44
N PRO A 409 19.71 1.46 4.99
CA PRO A 409 20.11 0.29 4.19
C PRO A 409 19.09 -0.20 3.15
N THR A 410 17.80 0.07 3.38
CA THR A 410 16.68 -0.40 2.55
C THR A 410 16.15 0.66 1.58
N VAL A 411 16.75 1.86 1.57
CA VAL A 411 16.29 2.97 0.74
C VAL A 411 17.16 3.09 -0.51
N ASN A 412 16.56 2.79 -1.67
CA ASN A 412 17.26 2.86 -2.95
C ASN A 412 17.44 4.31 -3.45
N SER A 413 16.44 5.16 -3.20
CA SER A 413 16.44 6.55 -3.64
C SER A 413 15.57 7.39 -2.74
N VAL A 414 15.97 8.64 -2.54
CA VAL A 414 15.20 9.63 -1.81
C VAL A 414 14.85 10.76 -2.77
N SER A 415 13.63 11.27 -2.68
CA SER A 415 13.22 12.51 -3.33
C SER A 415 12.51 13.39 -2.31
N VAL A 416 12.89 14.65 -2.22
CA VAL A 416 12.23 15.62 -1.38
C VAL A 416 11.44 16.62 -2.23
N VAL A 417 10.34 17.15 -1.69
CA VAL A 417 9.60 18.25 -2.30
C VAL A 417 10.56 19.43 -2.45
N GLY A 418 10.99 19.70 -3.68
CA GLY A 418 12.09 20.62 -3.94
C GLY A 418 13.16 20.06 -4.87
N ASP A 419 13.39 18.74 -4.93
CA ASP A 419 14.42 18.16 -5.79
C ASP A 419 14.05 18.22 -7.28
N ARG A 420 12.75 18.18 -7.61
CA ARG A 420 12.23 18.54 -8.95
C ARG A 420 12.02 20.06 -9.14
N ALA A 421 12.13 20.84 -8.06
CA ALA A 421 12.13 22.30 -8.05
C ALA A 421 13.54 22.88 -7.84
N GLY A 422 14.59 22.06 -7.98
CA GLY A 422 15.96 22.52 -8.03
C GLY A 422 16.22 23.10 -9.41
N GLY A 423 16.00 24.40 -9.58
CA GLY A 423 16.45 25.16 -10.75
C GLY A 423 16.10 24.51 -12.08
N GLY A 424 14.84 24.08 -12.25
CA GLY A 424 14.38 23.51 -13.52
C GLY A 424 14.67 24.47 -14.67
N THR A 425 14.77 23.95 -15.90
CA THR A 425 14.88 24.74 -17.14
C THR A 425 13.92 25.94 -17.17
N ALA A 426 12.76 25.83 -16.53
CA ALA A 426 11.79 26.90 -16.34
C ALA A 426 12.29 28.09 -15.48
N GLU A 427 13.03 27.88 -14.39
CA GLU A 427 13.57 28.97 -13.55
C GLU A 427 14.74 29.68 -14.25
N VAL A 428 15.59 28.90 -14.93
CA VAL A 428 16.65 29.44 -15.79
C VAL A 428 16.05 30.23 -16.95
N ALA A 429 15.00 29.71 -17.60
CA ALA A 429 14.28 30.41 -18.65
C ALA A 429 13.57 31.67 -18.15
N ALA A 430 12.94 31.62 -16.96
CA ALA A 430 12.30 32.77 -16.34
C ALA A 430 13.35 33.86 -16.03
N SER A 431 14.50 33.48 -15.49
CA SER A 431 15.61 34.40 -15.22
C SER A 431 16.15 35.03 -16.52
N ALA A 432 16.32 34.24 -17.59
CA ALA A 432 16.74 34.74 -18.89
C ALA A 432 15.71 35.71 -19.51
N LEU A 433 14.41 35.44 -19.35
CA LEU A 433 13.33 36.33 -19.80
C LEU A 433 13.30 37.65 -19.04
N TRP A 434 13.58 37.65 -17.73
CA TRP A 434 13.69 38.89 -16.96
C TRP A 434 14.90 39.73 -17.40
N VAL A 435 16.03 39.10 -17.70
CA VAL A 435 17.19 39.79 -18.28
C VAL A 435 16.84 40.38 -19.65
N ALA A 436 16.17 39.62 -20.52
CA ALA A 436 15.71 40.08 -21.82
C ALA A 436 14.75 41.27 -21.71
N ALA A 437 13.80 41.24 -20.76
CA ALA A 437 12.89 42.34 -20.49
C ALA A 437 13.64 43.60 -20.03
N GLY A 438 14.64 43.45 -19.16
CA GLY A 438 15.52 44.55 -18.76
C GLY A 438 16.28 45.18 -19.93
N CYS A 439 16.86 44.35 -20.81
CA CYS A 439 17.54 44.83 -22.02
C CYS A 439 16.57 45.54 -22.98
N ALA A 440 15.37 45.00 -23.18
CA ALA A 440 14.34 45.62 -24.00
C ALA A 440 13.92 46.99 -23.47
N LEU A 441 13.81 47.14 -22.14
CA LEU A 441 13.52 48.43 -21.51
C LEU A 441 14.63 49.46 -21.75
N VAL A 442 15.90 49.06 -21.62
CA VAL A 442 17.04 49.95 -21.90
C VAL A 442 17.03 50.42 -23.36
N LEU A 443 16.80 49.49 -24.31
CA LEU A 443 16.69 49.83 -25.73
C LEU A 443 15.51 50.76 -26.02
N ALA A 444 14.36 50.53 -25.40
CA ALA A 444 13.19 51.38 -25.54
C ALA A 444 13.46 52.82 -25.05
N LEU A 445 14.10 52.98 -23.88
CA LEU A 445 14.48 54.28 -23.34
C LEU A 445 15.52 55.00 -24.23
N ALA A 446 16.48 54.27 -24.79
CA ALA A 446 17.45 54.83 -25.72
C ALA A 446 16.78 55.33 -27.01
N GLY A 447 15.84 54.55 -27.57
CA GLY A 447 15.05 54.94 -28.73
C GLY A 447 14.17 56.16 -28.46
N LEU A 448 13.53 56.21 -27.29
CA LEU A 448 12.74 57.35 -26.85
C LEU A 448 13.59 58.62 -26.70
N ALA A 449 14.79 58.51 -26.10
CA ALA A 449 15.73 59.61 -25.95
C ALA A 449 16.20 60.15 -27.32
N ALA A 450 16.54 59.25 -28.26
CA ALA A 450 16.93 59.62 -29.62
C ALA A 450 15.79 60.33 -30.39
N SER A 451 14.56 59.82 -30.27
CA SER A 451 13.37 60.44 -30.86
C SER A 451 13.08 61.83 -30.26
N ALA A 452 13.17 61.96 -28.94
CA ALA A 452 12.99 63.23 -28.24
C ALA A 452 14.07 64.26 -28.66
N ALA A 453 15.34 63.83 -28.77
CA ALA A 453 16.44 64.68 -29.24
C ALA A 453 16.23 65.15 -30.68
N THR A 454 15.79 64.26 -31.57
CA THR A 454 15.51 64.57 -32.98
C THR A 454 14.34 65.55 -33.10
N THR A 455 13.27 65.35 -32.32
CA THR A 455 12.13 66.26 -32.32
C THR A 455 12.49 67.64 -31.75
N ALA A 456 13.33 67.67 -30.72
CA ALA A 456 13.81 68.92 -30.12
C ALA A 456 14.81 69.69 -31.01
N SER A 457 15.46 69.04 -31.98
CA SER A 457 16.34 69.70 -32.94
C SER A 457 15.57 70.19 -34.17
N SER A 458 14.63 69.40 -34.70
CA SER A 458 13.84 69.74 -35.89
C SER A 458 12.84 70.86 -35.65
N ARG A 459 12.30 70.98 -34.42
CA ARG A 459 11.30 71.99 -34.05
C ARG A 459 11.88 73.31 -33.50
N ARG A 460 13.20 73.52 -33.57
CA ARG A 460 13.83 74.78 -33.14
C ARG A 460 13.28 76.03 -33.87
N PRO A 461 12.99 76.00 -35.18
CA PRO A 461 12.36 77.12 -35.89
C PRO A 461 11.00 77.51 -35.31
N GLU A 462 10.17 76.51 -34.97
CA GLU A 462 8.82 76.73 -34.42
C GLU A 462 8.86 77.49 -33.08
N VAL A 463 9.88 77.22 -32.26
CA VAL A 463 10.10 77.90 -30.97
C VAL A 463 10.37 79.40 -31.17
N ALA A 464 11.13 79.75 -32.21
CA ALA A 464 11.41 81.15 -32.55
C ALA A 464 10.13 81.89 -32.99
N VAL A 465 9.29 81.24 -33.80
CA VAL A 465 7.99 81.78 -34.26
C VAL A 465 7.03 81.99 -33.08
N LEU A 466 6.86 80.99 -32.22
CA LEU A 466 5.96 81.09 -31.06
C LEU A 466 6.42 82.15 -30.04
N ARG A 467 7.73 82.37 -29.93
CA ARG A 467 8.29 83.46 -29.13
C ARG A 467 7.96 84.83 -29.74
N ALA A 468 8.07 84.97 -31.07
CA ALA A 468 7.69 86.21 -31.77
C ALA A 468 6.19 86.53 -31.59
N LEU A 469 5.35 85.52 -31.43
CA LEU A 469 3.92 85.64 -31.09
C LEU A 469 3.66 85.88 -29.59
N GLY A 470 4.70 86.05 -28.76
CA GLY A 470 4.58 86.41 -27.34
C GLY A 470 4.35 85.24 -26.38
N MET A 471 4.46 83.99 -26.83
CA MET A 471 4.27 82.83 -25.95
C MET A 471 5.45 82.67 -24.98
N THR A 472 5.17 82.57 -23.69
CA THR A 472 6.21 82.45 -22.66
C THR A 472 6.98 81.11 -22.78
N PRO A 473 8.29 81.08 -22.46
CA PRO A 473 9.11 79.86 -22.50
C PRO A 473 8.55 78.70 -21.65
N SER A 474 7.89 79.01 -20.53
CA SER A 474 7.25 78.02 -19.66
C SER A 474 5.99 77.43 -20.28
N ALA A 475 5.17 78.23 -20.97
CA ALA A 475 4.00 77.74 -21.69
C ALA A 475 4.40 76.83 -22.86
N GLN A 476 5.46 77.19 -23.61
CA GLN A 476 5.96 76.36 -24.72
C GLN A 476 6.48 75.00 -24.22
N ALA A 477 7.30 75.00 -23.16
CA ALA A 477 7.82 73.77 -22.55
C ALA A 477 6.70 72.89 -21.98
N ARG A 478 5.71 73.48 -21.30
CA ARG A 478 4.56 72.74 -20.75
C ARG A 478 3.69 72.14 -21.85
N SER A 479 3.41 72.87 -22.91
CA SER A 479 2.62 72.37 -24.04
C SER A 479 3.28 71.15 -24.68
N ARG A 480 4.61 71.21 -24.90
CA ARG A 480 5.35 70.08 -25.47
C ARG A 480 5.45 68.90 -24.52
N ALA A 481 5.67 69.16 -23.22
CA ALA A 481 5.66 68.10 -22.22
C ALA A 481 4.30 67.38 -22.14
N ILE A 482 3.18 68.10 -22.29
CA ILE A 482 1.84 67.51 -22.33
C ILE A 482 1.63 66.71 -23.62
N GLU A 483 2.04 67.23 -24.78
CA GLU A 483 1.95 66.53 -26.06
C GLU A 483 2.73 65.20 -26.02
N SER A 484 4.03 65.26 -25.70
CA SER A 484 4.89 64.09 -25.64
C SER A 484 4.52 63.15 -24.48
N GLY A 485 4.14 63.70 -23.32
CA GLY A 485 3.66 62.92 -22.19
C GLY A 485 2.36 62.17 -22.49
N GLY A 486 1.42 62.81 -23.19
CA GLY A 486 0.16 62.18 -23.61
C GLY A 486 0.38 61.03 -24.59
N VAL A 487 1.23 61.24 -25.61
CA VAL A 487 1.59 60.18 -26.56
C VAL A 487 2.28 59.01 -25.85
N LEU A 488 3.19 59.30 -24.92
CA LEU A 488 3.90 58.28 -24.15
C LEU A 488 2.94 57.46 -23.27
N VAL A 489 2.03 58.11 -22.53
CA VAL A 489 1.04 57.41 -21.70
C VAL A 489 0.17 56.48 -22.55
N LEU A 490 -0.29 56.94 -23.71
CA LEU A 490 -1.09 56.12 -24.62
C LEU A 490 -0.27 54.95 -25.19
N ALA A 491 0.97 55.19 -25.61
CA ALA A 491 1.86 54.15 -26.10
C ALA A 491 2.18 53.10 -25.03
N THR A 492 2.40 53.51 -23.78
CA THR A 492 2.59 52.59 -22.65
C THR A 492 1.34 51.75 -22.40
N ALA A 493 0.14 52.36 -22.41
CA ALA A 493 -1.11 51.63 -22.22
C ALA A 493 -1.32 50.57 -23.32
N LEU A 494 -1.09 50.93 -24.59
CA LEU A 494 -1.18 50.00 -25.72
C LEU A 494 -0.11 48.90 -25.66
N GLY A 495 1.11 49.24 -25.24
CA GLY A 495 2.19 48.28 -25.04
C GLY A 495 1.88 47.27 -23.94
N VAL A 496 1.35 47.73 -22.81
CA VAL A 496 0.91 46.86 -21.70
C VAL A 496 -0.23 45.95 -22.16
N ALA A 497 -1.24 46.49 -22.84
CA ALA A 497 -2.37 45.70 -23.36
C ALA A 497 -1.89 44.63 -24.37
N SER A 498 -0.97 44.99 -25.26
CA SER A 498 -0.41 44.06 -26.25
C SER A 498 0.45 42.98 -25.59
N GLY A 499 1.30 43.34 -24.64
CA GLY A 499 2.11 42.38 -23.87
C GLY A 499 1.25 41.43 -23.06
N TRP A 500 0.15 41.92 -22.47
CA TRP A 500 -0.83 41.09 -21.78
C TRP A 500 -1.50 40.08 -22.72
N ALA A 501 -1.96 40.53 -23.88
CA ALA A 501 -2.58 39.67 -24.88
C ALA A 501 -1.62 38.57 -25.38
N VAL A 502 -0.36 38.93 -25.66
CA VAL A 502 0.67 37.96 -26.06
C VAL A 502 0.97 36.98 -24.93
N GLY A 503 1.13 37.46 -23.70
CA GLY A 503 1.36 36.59 -22.54
C GLY A 503 0.22 35.58 -22.35
N TRP A 504 -1.02 36.04 -22.47
CA TRP A 504 -2.20 35.18 -22.37
C TRP A 504 -2.27 34.11 -23.47
N LEU A 505 -1.92 34.46 -24.71
CA LEU A 505 -1.95 33.53 -25.85
C LEU A 505 -0.78 32.55 -25.89
N VAL A 506 0.41 32.96 -25.45
CA VAL A 506 1.67 32.22 -25.69
C VAL A 506 2.13 31.41 -24.48
N VAL A 507 1.95 31.93 -23.26
CA VAL A 507 2.63 31.34 -22.09
C VAL A 507 2.14 29.92 -21.82
N ARG A 508 0.82 29.65 -21.90
CA ARG A 508 0.30 28.30 -21.66
C ARG A 508 0.77 27.28 -22.71
N PRO A 509 0.64 27.52 -24.03
CA PRO A 509 1.19 26.60 -25.05
C PRO A 509 2.70 26.36 -24.91
N VAL A 510 3.48 27.41 -24.63
CA VAL A 510 4.94 27.29 -24.46
C VAL A 510 5.28 26.50 -23.20
N ALA A 511 4.60 26.77 -22.08
CA ALA A 511 4.78 26.02 -20.84
C ALA A 511 4.47 24.54 -21.04
N LEU A 512 3.35 24.20 -21.70
CA LEU A 512 2.99 22.80 -21.99
C LEU A 512 4.00 22.13 -22.94
N SER A 513 4.52 22.85 -23.93
CA SER A 513 5.52 22.29 -24.86
C SER A 513 6.88 21.99 -24.21
N ALA A 514 7.17 22.63 -23.07
CA ALA A 514 8.44 22.45 -22.34
C ALA A 514 8.38 21.30 -21.33
N ILE A 515 7.20 20.76 -21.03
CA ILE A 515 7.03 19.65 -20.10
C ILE A 515 6.98 18.36 -20.91
N GLN A 516 7.93 17.44 -20.67
CA GLN A 516 8.02 16.18 -21.42
C GLN A 516 6.93 15.14 -21.07
N GLN A 517 6.20 15.35 -19.98
CA GLN A 517 5.07 14.51 -19.56
C GLN A 517 3.92 15.44 -19.17
N ASP A 518 2.72 15.20 -19.70
CA ASP A 518 1.55 16.03 -19.42
C ASP A 518 1.37 16.16 -17.91
N PRO A 519 1.47 17.37 -17.32
CA PRO A 519 1.29 17.52 -15.88
C PRO A 519 -0.15 17.11 -15.54
N SER A 520 -0.30 16.20 -14.56
CA SER A 520 -1.58 15.70 -14.03
C SER A 520 -2.44 16.75 -13.33
N PHE A 521 -2.11 18.03 -13.52
CA PHE A 521 -2.76 19.14 -12.88
C PHE A 521 -2.68 20.38 -13.75
N GLN A 522 -3.71 21.21 -13.65
CA GLN A 522 -3.68 22.55 -14.21
C GLN A 522 -2.59 23.35 -13.50
N VAL A 523 -1.48 23.60 -14.19
CA VAL A 523 -0.44 24.51 -13.73
C VAL A 523 -1.06 25.92 -13.65
N ALA A 524 -1.50 26.30 -12.45
CA ALA A 524 -2.03 27.63 -12.21
C ALA A 524 -0.90 28.66 -12.42
N LEU A 525 -1.03 29.47 -13.46
CA LEU A 525 -0.13 30.58 -13.74
C LEU A 525 -0.19 31.56 -12.59
N ARG A 526 0.89 31.60 -11.79
CA ARG A 526 1.06 32.62 -10.77
C ARG A 526 1.70 33.85 -11.39
N TYR A 527 1.05 34.98 -11.22
CA TYR A 527 1.55 36.26 -11.69
C TYR A 527 2.47 36.87 -10.64
N ASP A 528 3.77 37.03 -10.97
CA ASP A 528 4.70 37.75 -10.11
C ASP A 528 4.64 39.25 -10.38
N TRP A 529 3.79 39.93 -9.62
CA TRP A 529 3.52 41.36 -9.79
C TRP A 529 4.70 42.25 -9.40
N ARG A 530 5.61 41.79 -8.54
CA ARG A 530 6.71 42.61 -8.00
C ARG A 530 7.72 43.04 -9.07
N PRO A 531 8.39 42.13 -9.81
CA PRO A 531 9.34 42.51 -10.86
C PRO A 531 8.65 43.30 -11.98
N TRP A 532 7.38 43.03 -12.25
CA TRP A 532 6.60 43.79 -13.23
C TRP A 532 6.42 45.26 -12.82
N LEU A 533 6.01 45.52 -11.56
CA LEU A 533 5.91 46.88 -11.04
C LEU A 533 7.26 47.60 -11.02
N ILE A 534 8.35 46.88 -10.71
CA ILE A 534 9.70 47.45 -10.73
C ILE A 534 10.06 47.92 -12.16
N LEU A 535 9.85 47.08 -13.18
CA LEU A 535 10.14 47.46 -14.57
C LEU A 535 9.29 48.64 -15.04
N LEU A 536 8.00 48.66 -14.69
CA LEU A 536 7.13 49.79 -15.02
C LEU A 536 7.55 51.07 -14.31
N ALA A 537 7.91 51.00 -13.03
CA ALA A 537 8.37 52.15 -12.27
C ALA A 537 9.68 52.71 -12.87
N VAL A 538 10.65 51.84 -13.19
CA VAL A 538 11.91 52.24 -13.83
C VAL A 538 11.67 52.85 -15.21
N GLY A 539 10.79 52.24 -16.02
CA GLY A 539 10.42 52.77 -17.33
C GLY A 539 9.73 54.13 -17.25
N ALA A 540 8.78 54.28 -16.31
CA ALA A 540 8.07 55.54 -16.08
C ALA A 540 9.02 56.65 -15.61
N LEU A 541 9.94 56.34 -14.69
CA LEU A 541 10.97 57.28 -14.23
C LEU A 541 11.91 57.67 -15.37
N GLY A 542 12.41 56.71 -16.15
CA GLY A 542 13.28 56.98 -17.30
C GLY A 542 12.59 57.88 -18.33
N ALA A 543 11.34 57.59 -18.66
CA ALA A 543 10.58 58.37 -19.62
C ALA A 543 10.23 59.77 -19.09
N ALA A 544 9.89 59.91 -17.80
CA ALA A 544 9.69 61.20 -17.15
C ALA A 544 10.96 62.07 -17.19
N CYS A 545 12.14 61.47 -16.94
CA CYS A 545 13.42 62.15 -17.08
C CYS A 545 13.67 62.64 -18.51
N ILE A 546 13.33 61.84 -19.53
CA ILE A 546 13.48 62.24 -20.95
C ILE A 546 12.53 63.39 -21.30
N VAL A 547 11.26 63.33 -20.89
CA VAL A 547 10.29 64.41 -21.11
C VAL A 547 10.71 65.69 -20.38
N ALA A 548 11.19 65.58 -19.14
CA ALA A 548 11.72 66.71 -18.38
C ALA A 548 12.95 67.32 -19.06
N TRP A 549 13.88 66.49 -19.53
CA TRP A 549 15.04 66.93 -20.30
C TRP A 549 14.64 67.66 -21.59
N GLN A 550 13.65 67.14 -22.32
CA GLN A 550 13.11 67.78 -23.51
C GLN A 550 12.49 69.14 -23.18
N ALA A 551 11.67 69.22 -22.12
CA ALA A 551 11.05 70.47 -21.66
C ALA A 551 12.08 71.52 -21.25
N VAL A 552 13.14 71.11 -20.53
CA VAL A 552 14.27 71.99 -20.16
C VAL A 552 15.01 72.47 -21.40
N THR A 553 15.23 71.59 -22.37
CA THR A 553 15.93 71.92 -23.62
C THR A 553 15.13 72.93 -24.44
N VAL A 554 13.81 72.73 -24.60
CA VAL A 554 12.91 73.69 -25.26
C VAL A 554 12.89 75.03 -24.53
N ARG A 555 12.84 75.02 -23.19
CA ARG A 555 12.89 76.26 -22.39
C ARG A 555 14.21 77.01 -22.60
N ARG A 556 15.35 76.31 -22.65
CA ARG A 556 16.66 76.92 -22.93
C ARG A 556 16.72 77.52 -24.33
N GLN A 557 16.24 76.80 -25.35
CA GLN A 557 16.16 77.30 -26.72
C GLN A 557 15.28 78.56 -26.83
N ALA A 558 14.14 78.60 -26.14
CA ALA A 558 13.25 79.76 -26.13
C ALA A 558 13.88 81.01 -25.50
N LEU A 559 14.74 80.83 -24.49
CA LEU A 559 15.49 81.92 -23.83
C LEU A 559 16.68 82.43 -24.66
N GLU A 560 17.15 81.67 -25.65
CA GLU A 560 18.32 82.01 -26.46
C GLU A 560 17.96 83.07 -27.51
N THR A 561 18.36 84.32 -27.26
CA THR A 561 18.05 85.48 -28.10
C THR A 561 19.00 85.66 -29.30
N ALA A 562 20.12 84.95 -29.32
CA ALA A 562 21.14 85.04 -30.37
C ALA A 562 20.82 84.22 -31.62
N TYR A 563 19.83 83.34 -31.57
CA TYR A 563 19.45 82.49 -32.71
C TYR A 563 18.71 83.30 -33.78
N ARG A 564 19.32 83.45 -34.96
CA ARG A 564 18.72 84.02 -36.18
C ARG A 564 18.71 82.95 -37.28
N GLU A 565 17.52 82.59 -37.76
CA GLU A 565 17.34 81.59 -38.81
C GLU A 565 17.91 82.08 -40.17
N GLU A 566 18.03 83.40 -40.33
CA GLU A 566 18.49 84.09 -41.55
C GLU A 566 20.00 83.95 -41.85
N VAL A 567 20.81 83.43 -40.91
CA VAL A 567 22.29 83.42 -41.01
C VAL A 567 22.85 82.04 -41.40
N ARG A 568 22.01 81.09 -41.82
CA ARG A 568 22.45 79.72 -42.13
C ARG A 568 21.96 79.17 -43.46
#